data_AF-A0A6P2BGP9-F1
#
_entry.id   AF-A0A6P2BGP9-F1
#
_cell.length_a   1.000
_cell.length_b   1.000
_cell.length_c   1.000
_cell.angle_alpha   90.00
_cell.angle_beta   90.00
_cell.angle_gamma   90.00
#
_symmetry.space_group_name_H-M   'P 1'
#
loop_
_entity.id
_entity.type
_entity.pdbx_description
1 polymer ?
#
loop_
_entity_poly.entity_id
_entity_poly.type
_entity_poly.pdbx_seq_one_letter_code
_entity_poly.pdbx_strand_id
1 'polypeptide(L)' 'MDSSTATRMFEALSSPVRLTVFRRLVREGPEGMVASAIAEALDLPPTNL' A
#
# COMPACT_ATOMS: atom_id res chain seq x y z
N MET A 1 16.09 -4.62 13.05
CA MET A 1 14.73 -5.19 12.93
C MET A 1 14.78 -6.63 13.41
N ASP A 2 13.93 -7.03 14.33
CA ASP A 2 13.82 -8.43 14.76
C ASP A 2 12.99 -9.25 13.77
N SER A 3 13.11 -10.58 13.83
CA SER A 3 12.44 -11.50 12.90
C SER A 3 10.91 -11.39 12.94
N SER A 4 10.31 -11.14 14.10
CA SER A 4 8.84 -11.04 14.23
C SER A 4 8.29 -9.80 13.51
N THR A 5 9.04 -8.70 13.57
CA THR A 5 8.72 -7.47 12.85
C THR A 5 8.89 -7.65 11.35
N ALA A 6 9.99 -8.30 10.92
CA ALA A 6 10.24 -8.61 9.52
C ALA A 6 9.11 -9.44 8.91
N THR A 7 8.70 -10.52 9.58
CA THR A 7 7.64 -11.40 9.10
C THR A 7 6.32 -10.66 8.93
N ARG A 8 5.92 -9.84 9.91
CA ARG A 8 4.69 -9.04 9.82
C ARG A 8 4.71 -8.06 8.64
N MET A 9 5.85 -7.44 8.36
CA MET A 9 5.99 -6.55 7.20
C MET A 9 5.83 -7.31 5.88
N PHE A 10 6.43 -8.49 5.75
CA PHE A 10 6.28 -9.32 4.56
C PHE A 10 4.84 -9.85 4.39
N GLU A 11 4.17 -10.23 5.48
CA GLU A 11 2.74 -10.60 5.45
C GLU A 11 1.84 -9.43 5.02
N ALA A 12 2.15 -8.22 5.49
CA ALA A 12 1.45 -7.02 5.03
C ALA A 12 1.69 -6.76 3.52
N LEU A 13 2.89 -7.02 3.01
CA LEU A 13 3.21 -6.79 1.60
C LEU A 13 2.89 -7.96 0.65
N SER A 14 2.49 -9.12 1.17
CA SER A 14 2.20 -10.32 0.34
C SER A 14 0.87 -10.24 -0.43
N SER A 15 0.00 -9.28 -0.11
CA SER A 15 -1.20 -9.00 -0.91
C SER A 15 -0.83 -8.18 -2.15
N PRO A 16 -1.24 -8.61 -3.36
CA PRO A 16 -0.99 -7.86 -4.59
C PRO A 16 -1.50 -6.41 -4.54
N VAL A 17 -2.69 -6.21 -3.96
CA VAL A 17 -3.28 -4.87 -3.80
C VAL A 17 -2.44 -4.02 -2.85
N ARG A 18 -2.11 -4.54 -1.66
CA ARG A 18 -1.33 -3.78 -0.66
C ARG A 18 0.08 -3.44 -1.15
N LEU A 19 0.72 -4.36 -1.87
CA LEU A 19 2.01 -4.08 -2.50
C LEU A 19 1.90 -2.97 -3.55
N THR A 20 0.83 -2.96 -4.33
CA THR A 20 0.62 -1.93 -5.36
C THR A 20 0.37 -0.56 -4.74
N VAL A 21 -0.46 -0.49 -3.69
CA VAL A 21 -0.67 0.72 -2.87
C VAL A 21 0.67 1.22 -2.30
N PHE A 22 1.43 0.34 -1.66
CA PHE A 22 2.73 0.70 -1.08
C PHE A 22 3.68 1.25 -2.14
N ARG A 23 3.82 0.60 -3.30
CA ARG A 23 4.68 1.08 -4.39
C ARG A 23 4.21 2.41 -4.97
N ARG A 24 2.90 2.68 -4.99
CA ARG A 24 2.35 3.97 -5.42
C ARG A 24 2.74 5.07 -4.44
N LEU A 25 2.55 4.85 -3.15
CA LEU A 25 2.95 5.80 -2.10
C LEU A 25 4.45 6.08 -2.09
N VAL A 26 5.29 5.05 -2.29
CA VAL A 26 6.74 5.22 -2.39
C VAL A 26 7.15 6.10 -3.58
N ARG A 27 6.42 6.03 -4.70
CA ARG A 27 6.67 6.89 -5.87
C ARG A 27 6.25 8.33 -5.65
N GLU A 28 5.17 8.56 -4.90
CA GLU A 28 4.70 9.90 -4.52
C GLU A 28 5.65 10.57 -3.51
N GLY A 29 6.26 9.75 -2.65
CA GLY A 29 7.22 10.23 -1.67
C GLY A 29 6.53 11.04 -0.55
N PRO A 30 7.21 12.05 0.00
CA PRO A 30 6.77 12.72 1.22
C PRO A 30 5.50 13.57 1.07
N GLU A 31 5.11 13.92 -0.16
CA GLU A 31 3.86 14.65 -0.43
C GLU A 31 2.63 13.79 -0.12
N GLY A 32 2.76 12.47 -0.26
CA GLY A 32 1.69 11.52 0.00
C GLY A 32 0.53 11.64 -0.99
N MET A 33 -0.50 10.81 -0.78
CA MET A 33 -1.65 10.74 -1.69
C MET A 33 -2.93 10.55 -0.91
N VAL A 34 -4.02 11.17 -1.37
CA VAL A 34 -5.37 10.95 -0.81
C VAL A 34 -5.82 9.54 -1.12
N ALA A 35 -6.43 8.85 -0.14
CA ALA A 35 -6.90 7.46 -0.31
C ALA A 35 -7.84 7.28 -1.51
N SER A 36 -8.74 8.24 -1.78
CA SER A 36 -9.61 8.19 -2.96
C SER A 36 -8.82 8.16 -4.28
N ALA A 37 -7.77 8.97 -4.39
CA ALA A 37 -6.90 8.99 -5.56
C ALA A 37 -6.11 7.67 -5.73
N ILE A 38 -5.80 6.98 -4.62
CA ILE A 38 -5.21 5.63 -4.67
C ILE A 38 -6.24 4.63 -5.20
N ALA A 39 -7.49 4.68 -4.73
CA ALA A 39 -8.56 3.80 -5.21
C ALA A 39 -8.81 3.99 -6.70
N GLU A 40 -8.91 5.24 -7.16
CA GLU A 40 -9.07 5.59 -8.58
C GLU A 40 -7.89 5.09 -9.42
N ALA A 41 -6.65 5.31 -8.96
CA ALA A 41 -5.45 4.88 -9.68
C ALA A 41 -5.31 3.35 -9.79
N LEU A 42 -5.96 2.60 -8.90
CA LEU A 42 -5.94 1.13 -8.86
C LEU A 42 -7.23 0.50 -9.39
N ASP A 43 -8.19 1.30 -9.87
CA ASP A 43 -9.52 0.87 -10.31
C ASP A 43 -10.24 0.03 -9.23
N LEU A 44 -10.11 0.45 -7.97
CA LEU A 44 -10.71 -0.21 -6.81
C LEU A 44 -11.97 0.54 -6.36
N PRO A 45 -13.01 -0.18 -5.90
CA PRO A 45 -14.12 0.46 -5.19
C PRO A 45 -13.57 1.24 -3.98
N PRO A 46 -14.10 2.45 -3.68
CA PRO A 46 -13.65 3.25 -2.54
C PRO A 46 -13.77 2.54 -1.19
N THR A 47 -14.63 1.52 -1.09
CA THR A 47 -14.85 0.70 0.11
C THR A 47 -13.80 -0.39 0.32
N ASN A 48 -12.90 -0.60 -0.64
CA ASN A 48 -11.89 -1.67 -0.64
C ASN A 48 -10.47 -1.19 -0.26
N LEU A 49 -10.33 0.07 0.15
CA LEU A 49 -9.13 0.63 0.78
C LEU A 49 -9.29 0.73 2.29
#